data_AF-T2M7U7-F1
#
_entry.id   AF-T2M7U7-F1
#
_cell.length_a   1.000
_cell.length_b   1.000
_cell.length_c   1.000
_cell.angle_alpha   90.00
_cell.angle_beta   90.00
_cell.angle_gamma   90.00
#
_symmetry.space_group_name_H-M   'P 1'
#
loop_
_entity.id
_entity.type
_entity.pdbx_description
1 polymer ?
#
loop_
_entity_poly.entity_id
_entity_poly.type
_entity_poly.pdbx_seq_one_letter_code
_entity_poly.pdbx_strand_id
1 'polypeptide(L)'
;IGKKGIGVSSCFIVSSFVFAISPILKTLTKSISTDTIYAMTTCMLLANMLFQDYGAGAAIVSKVISLNTSIFAAVCLGSRLSSSLQVYAFVMLAVEIFALFPELRKDIKCWCRGADIFLTETMAIFTTLLLAPVSRIAACGLVLAHFMITFFFPIWMYRLQRYKNNIHGPWDEARISNG
;
A
#
# COMPACT_ATOMS: atom_id res chain seq x y z
N ILE A 1 -13.34 19.76 21.39
CA ILE A 1 -12.55 20.72 20.56
C ILE A 1 -11.11 20.65 21.07
N GLY A 2 -10.20 19.94 20.38
CA GLY A 2 -8.84 19.70 20.91
C GLY A 2 -7.97 18.74 20.09
N LYS A 3 -8.57 17.81 19.33
CA LYS A 3 -7.82 16.87 18.49
C LYS A 3 -7.28 17.45 17.17
N LYS A 4 -7.86 18.53 16.64
CA LYS A 4 -7.45 19.10 15.34
C LYS A 4 -6.09 19.83 15.40
N GLY A 5 -5.76 20.48 16.51
CA GLY A 5 -4.48 21.19 16.66
C GLY A 5 -3.26 20.26 16.80
N ILE A 6 -3.46 19.08 17.39
CA ILE A 6 -2.37 18.13 17.66
C ILE A 6 -1.85 17.51 16.35
N GLY A 7 -2.75 17.14 15.43
CA GLY A 7 -2.35 16.52 14.15
C GLY A 7 -1.56 17.47 13.24
N VAL A 8 -1.95 18.74 13.18
CA VAL A 8 -1.26 19.76 12.36
C VAL A 8 0.14 20.03 12.92
N SER A 9 0.26 20.20 14.24
CA SER A 9 1.56 20.37 14.90
C SER A 9 2.49 19.19 14.68
N SER A 10 1.99 17.94 14.78
CA SER A 10 2.78 16.75 14.48
C SER A 10 3.25 16.71 13.03
N CYS A 11 2.43 17.12 12.07
CA CYS A 11 2.80 17.17 10.66
C CYS A 11 3.96 18.17 10.40
N PHE A 12 3.89 19.36 11.01
CA PHE A 12 4.98 20.35 10.94
C PHE A 12 6.28 19.84 11.56
N ILE A 13 6.19 19.13 12.70
CA ILE A 13 7.36 18.53 13.35
C ILE A 13 7.99 17.46 12.46
N VAL A 14 7.19 16.54 11.90
CA VAL A 14 7.69 15.49 11.00
C VAL A 14 8.32 16.09 9.74
N SER A 15 7.64 17.06 9.12
CA SER A 15 8.15 17.77 7.93
C SER A 15 9.49 18.44 8.19
N SER A 16 9.61 19.19 9.30
CA SER A 16 10.85 19.87 9.68
C SER A 16 11.98 18.88 9.97
N PHE A 17 11.66 17.77 10.63
CA PHE A 17 12.62 16.72 10.95
C PHE A 17 13.14 16.01 9.69
N VAL A 18 12.25 15.61 8.77
CA VAL A 18 12.65 14.99 7.50
C VAL A 18 13.49 15.95 6.67
N PHE A 19 13.15 17.25 6.66
CA PHE A 19 13.96 18.27 5.99
C PHE A 19 15.38 18.35 6.55
N ALA A 20 15.52 18.39 7.89
CA ALA A 20 16.82 18.45 8.54
C ALA A 20 17.70 17.20 8.27
N ILE A 21 17.09 16.01 8.21
CA ILE A 21 17.82 14.74 8.05
C ILE A 21 17.99 14.35 6.57
N SER A 22 17.30 15.00 5.64
CA SER A 22 17.42 14.74 4.19
C SER A 22 18.86 14.63 3.65
N PRO A 23 19.83 15.51 3.99
CA PRO A 23 21.23 15.33 3.56
C PRO A 23 21.88 14.06 4.14
N ILE A 24 21.50 13.65 5.36
CA ILE A 24 21.97 12.42 6.01
C ILE A 24 21.35 11.19 5.34
N LEU A 25 20.04 11.21 5.05
CA LEU A 25 19.35 10.11 4.33
C LEU A 25 20.00 9.86 2.96
N LYS A 26 20.41 10.93 2.28
CA LYS A 26 21.14 10.84 1.01
C LYS A 26 22.50 10.16 1.17
N THR A 27 23.24 10.43 2.24
CA THR A 27 24.59 9.90 2.44
C THR A 27 24.65 8.54 3.13
N LEU A 28 23.57 8.13 3.79
CA LEU A 28 23.50 6.93 4.65
C LEU A 28 23.92 5.63 3.94
N THR A 29 23.47 5.46 2.69
CA THR A 29 23.73 4.24 1.89
C THR A 29 24.73 4.51 0.76
N LYS A 30 25.48 5.62 0.82
CA LYS A 30 26.46 5.98 -0.24
C LYS A 30 27.54 4.90 -0.41
N SER A 31 27.90 4.21 0.66
CA SER A 31 28.85 3.09 0.67
C SER A 31 28.27 1.76 0.17
N ILE A 32 26.95 1.66 0.01
CA ILE A 32 26.25 0.45 -0.42
C ILE A 32 26.08 0.48 -1.95
N SER A 33 26.24 -0.67 -2.61
CA SER A 33 26.07 -0.80 -4.05
C SER A 33 24.62 -0.55 -4.50
N THR A 34 24.43 -0.07 -5.72
CA THR A 34 23.10 0.20 -6.28
C THR A 34 22.24 -1.06 -6.40
N ASP A 35 22.83 -2.18 -6.80
CA ASP A 35 22.09 -3.43 -7.00
C ASP A 35 21.53 -3.99 -5.69
N THR A 36 22.31 -3.89 -4.62
CA THR A 36 21.86 -4.31 -3.28
C THR A 36 20.80 -3.36 -2.74
N ILE A 37 20.87 -2.06 -3.02
CA ILE A 37 19.81 -1.10 -2.68
C ILE A 37 18.52 -1.46 -3.41
N TYR A 38 18.56 -1.77 -4.71
CA TYR A 38 17.37 -2.18 -5.45
C TYR A 38 16.79 -3.50 -4.93
N ALA A 39 17.64 -4.48 -4.63
CA ALA A 39 17.22 -5.75 -4.04
C ALA A 39 16.56 -5.55 -2.67
N MET A 40 17.20 -4.83 -1.76
CA MET A 40 16.67 -4.54 -0.42
C MET A 40 15.36 -3.75 -0.48
N THR A 41 15.28 -2.74 -1.36
CA THR A 41 14.06 -1.95 -1.54
C THR A 41 12.91 -2.83 -2.05
N THR A 42 13.20 -3.70 -3.02
CA THR A 42 12.19 -4.63 -3.56
C THR A 42 11.71 -5.60 -2.49
N CYS A 43 12.61 -6.21 -1.73
CA CYS A 43 12.26 -7.10 -0.62
C CYS A 43 11.41 -6.38 0.44
N MET A 44 11.71 -5.13 0.75
CA MET A 44 10.99 -4.34 1.75
C MET A 44 9.61 -3.90 1.27
N LEU A 45 9.46 -3.56 -0.02
CA LEU A 45 8.16 -3.31 -0.63
C LEU A 45 7.31 -4.59 -0.71
N LEU A 46 7.92 -5.75 -0.98
CA LEU A 46 7.23 -7.04 -0.91
C LEU A 46 6.78 -7.35 0.52
N ALA A 47 7.64 -7.12 1.52
CA ALA A 47 7.25 -7.27 2.93
C ALA A 47 6.10 -6.32 3.30
N ASN A 48 6.16 -5.05 2.88
CA ASN A 48 5.05 -4.10 3.04
C ASN A 48 3.75 -4.67 2.44
N MET A 49 3.80 -5.16 1.20
CA MET A 49 2.64 -5.77 0.54
C MET A 49 2.08 -6.99 1.29
N LEU A 50 2.92 -7.78 1.97
CA LEU A 50 2.47 -8.94 2.74
C LEU A 50 1.86 -8.58 4.11
N PHE A 51 2.43 -7.58 4.79
CA PHE A 51 2.03 -7.21 6.16
C PHE A 51 0.96 -6.12 6.20
N GLN A 52 0.63 -5.49 5.08
CA GLN A 52 -0.36 -4.42 5.00
C GLN A 52 -1.78 -4.94 5.28
N ASP A 53 -2.54 -4.16 6.05
CA ASP A 53 -3.95 -4.43 6.31
C ASP A 53 -4.82 -4.00 5.12
N TYR A 54 -5.30 -4.97 4.35
CA TYR A 54 -6.24 -4.73 3.25
C TYR A 54 -7.72 -4.83 3.69
N GLY A 55 -7.99 -5.05 4.98
CA GLY A 55 -9.33 -5.25 5.53
C GLY A 55 -9.83 -6.70 5.48
N ALA A 56 -8.97 -7.65 5.10
CA ALA A 56 -9.20 -9.06 5.35
C ALA A 56 -8.59 -9.37 6.72
N GLY A 57 -9.39 -9.81 7.69
CA GLY A 57 -8.95 -10.10 9.07
C GLY A 57 -7.99 -11.30 9.15
N ALA A 58 -6.82 -11.19 8.54
CA ALA A 58 -5.80 -12.22 8.45
C ALA A 58 -4.78 -12.06 9.57
N ALA A 59 -4.37 -13.18 10.17
CA ALA A 59 -3.48 -13.21 11.33
C ALA A 59 -2.05 -12.69 11.07
N ILE A 60 -1.65 -12.52 9.80
CA ILE A 60 -0.30 -12.13 9.39
C ILE A 60 -0.15 -10.59 9.32
N VAL A 61 -1.23 -9.83 9.45
CA VAL A 61 -1.23 -8.37 9.21
C VAL A 61 -0.61 -7.59 10.37
N SER A 62 0.28 -6.63 10.07
CA SER A 62 0.86 -5.72 11.07
C SER A 62 1.13 -4.33 10.48
N LYS A 63 0.34 -3.34 10.93
CA LYS A 63 0.47 -1.93 10.51
C LYS A 63 1.87 -1.36 10.80
N VAL A 64 2.46 -1.72 11.94
CA VAL A 64 3.79 -1.20 12.36
C VAL A 64 4.88 -1.75 11.45
N ILE A 65 4.88 -3.06 11.20
CA ILE A 65 5.86 -3.69 10.31
C ILE A 65 5.72 -3.12 8.90
N SER A 66 4.50 -3.04 8.39
CA SER A 66 4.22 -2.51 7.06
C SER A 66 4.72 -1.05 6.89
N LEU A 67 4.45 -0.18 7.86
CA LEU A 67 4.93 1.21 7.80
C LEU A 67 6.46 1.29 7.87
N ASN A 68 7.09 0.50 8.74
CA ASN A 68 8.55 0.52 8.85
C ASN A 68 9.23 0.02 7.56
N THR A 69 8.71 -1.04 6.94
CA THR A 69 9.28 -1.60 5.71
C THR A 69 9.10 -0.64 4.52
N SER A 70 7.96 0.03 4.40
CA SER A 70 7.74 1.02 3.33
C SER A 70 8.60 2.28 3.51
N ILE A 71 8.72 2.81 4.72
CA ILE A 71 9.59 3.97 4.99
C ILE A 71 11.05 3.59 4.74
N PHE A 72 11.49 2.41 5.17
CA PHE A 72 12.85 1.94 4.90
C PHE A 72 13.12 1.80 3.39
N ALA A 73 12.18 1.22 2.64
CA ALA A 73 12.25 1.15 1.18
C ALA A 73 12.37 2.54 0.54
N ALA A 74 11.57 3.52 0.99
CA ALA A 74 11.64 4.90 0.51
C ALA A 74 12.98 5.57 0.84
N VAL A 75 13.54 5.34 2.03
CA VAL A 75 14.87 5.86 2.39
C VAL A 75 15.96 5.22 1.51
N CYS A 76 15.91 3.90 1.32
CA CYS A 76 16.85 3.19 0.44
C CYS A 76 16.82 3.73 -0.99
N LEU A 77 15.62 3.88 -1.59
CA LEU A 77 15.49 4.40 -2.96
C LEU A 77 15.86 5.89 -3.05
N GLY A 78 15.38 6.69 -2.09
CA GLY A 78 15.63 8.13 -2.02
C GLY A 78 17.11 8.47 -1.88
N SER A 79 17.90 7.61 -1.24
CA SER A 79 19.35 7.81 -1.13
C SER A 79 20.10 7.88 -2.48
N ARG A 80 19.47 7.45 -3.58
CA ARG A 80 20.04 7.53 -4.94
C ARG A 80 19.67 8.80 -5.69
N LEU A 81 18.77 9.63 -5.14
CA LEU A 81 18.44 10.93 -5.73
C LEU A 81 19.61 11.91 -5.57
N SER A 82 19.79 12.75 -6.59
CA SER A 82 20.94 13.65 -6.71
C SER A 82 20.83 14.89 -5.82
N SER A 83 19.62 15.36 -5.50
CA SER A 83 19.38 16.55 -4.68
C SER A 83 18.72 16.20 -3.34
N SER A 84 19.20 16.82 -2.24
CA SER A 84 18.60 16.67 -0.91
C SER A 84 17.13 17.10 -0.87
N LEU A 85 16.75 18.08 -1.70
CA LEU A 85 15.35 18.53 -1.83
C LEU A 85 14.48 17.44 -2.47
N GLN A 86 15.01 16.73 -3.47
CA GLN A 86 14.29 15.60 -4.08
C GLN A 86 14.14 14.47 -3.07
N VAL A 87 15.16 14.19 -2.25
CA VAL A 87 15.07 13.18 -1.17
C VAL A 87 14.00 13.58 -0.15
N TYR A 88 13.99 14.84 0.29
CA TYR A 88 12.96 15.38 1.17
C TYR A 88 11.55 15.14 0.59
N ALA A 89 11.32 15.62 -0.63
CA ALA A 89 10.02 15.50 -1.30
C ALA A 89 9.60 14.04 -1.48
N PHE A 90 10.53 13.16 -1.86
CA PHE A 90 10.27 11.74 -2.05
C PHE A 90 9.90 11.03 -0.75
N VAL A 91 10.63 11.28 0.34
CA VAL A 91 10.34 10.68 1.66
C VAL A 91 9.04 11.24 2.23
N MET A 92 8.75 12.54 2.07
CA MET A 92 7.47 13.13 2.47
C MET A 92 6.31 12.52 1.69
N LEU A 93 6.44 12.38 0.37
CA LEU A 93 5.44 11.70 -0.46
C LEU A 93 5.24 10.25 -0.01
N ALA A 94 6.32 9.53 0.34
CA ALA A 94 6.21 8.18 0.87
C ALA A 94 5.44 8.13 2.19
N VAL A 95 5.68 9.08 3.11
CA VAL A 95 4.90 9.19 4.36
C VAL A 95 3.42 9.46 4.06
N GLU A 96 3.11 10.34 3.11
CA GLU A 96 1.74 10.62 2.70
C GLU A 96 1.06 9.38 2.12
N ILE A 97 1.71 8.66 1.21
CA ILE A 97 1.15 7.46 0.54
C ILE A 97 1.03 6.26 1.48
N PHE A 98 2.01 6.01 2.34
CA PHE A 98 2.03 4.80 3.16
C PHE A 98 1.41 4.99 4.56
N ALA A 99 1.49 6.20 5.14
CA ALA A 99 0.95 6.44 6.49
C ALA A 99 -0.40 7.16 6.47
N LEU A 100 -0.53 8.22 5.68
CA LEU A 100 -1.70 9.10 5.73
C LEU A 100 -2.84 8.60 4.84
N PHE A 101 -2.51 8.20 3.62
CA PHE A 101 -3.47 7.76 2.61
C PHE A 101 -4.27 6.52 3.02
N PRO A 102 -3.71 5.47 3.67
CA PRO A 102 -4.49 4.32 4.11
C PRO A 102 -5.52 4.67 5.19
N GLU A 103 -5.21 5.61 6.08
CA GLU A 103 -6.15 6.08 7.10
C GLU A 103 -7.27 6.92 6.47
N LEU A 104 -6.92 7.84 5.56
CA LEU A 104 -7.90 8.59 4.77
C LEU A 104 -8.84 7.65 4.01
N ARG A 105 -8.30 6.61 3.38
CA ARG A 105 -9.07 5.65 2.60
C ARG A 105 -10.04 4.83 3.46
N LYS A 106 -9.65 4.47 4.69
CA LYS A 106 -10.55 3.82 5.65
C LYS A 106 -11.76 4.71 5.96
N ASP A 107 -11.52 5.99 6.21
CA ASP A 107 -12.60 6.95 6.50
C ASP A 107 -13.52 7.13 5.29
N ILE A 108 -12.97 7.28 4.08
CA ILE A 108 -13.75 7.38 2.82
C ILE A 108 -14.61 6.13 2.62
N LYS A 109 -14.04 4.94 2.83
CA LYS A 109 -14.75 3.67 2.66
C LYS A 109 -15.93 3.53 3.63
N CYS A 110 -15.77 4.00 4.87
CA CYS A 110 -16.85 4.03 5.87
C CYS A 110 -17.95 5.03 5.49
N TRP A 111 -17.59 6.15 4.87
CA TRP A 111 -18.56 7.18 4.49
C TRP A 111 -19.33 6.83 3.22
N CYS A 112 -18.62 6.47 2.14
CA CYS A 112 -19.21 6.11 0.86
C CYS A 112 -18.36 5.07 0.13
N ARG A 113 -18.88 3.84 0.01
CA ARG A 113 -18.20 2.76 -0.71
C ARG A 113 -17.98 3.07 -2.20
N GLY A 114 -18.90 3.80 -2.83
CA GLY A 114 -18.75 4.22 -4.23
C GLY A 114 -17.58 5.19 -4.44
N ALA A 115 -17.34 6.09 -3.49
CA ALA A 115 -16.22 7.02 -3.55
C ALA A 115 -14.86 6.32 -3.43
N ASP A 116 -14.75 5.28 -2.60
CA ASP A 116 -13.53 4.46 -2.51
C ASP A 116 -13.23 3.70 -3.82
N ILE A 117 -14.26 3.18 -4.49
CA ILE A 117 -14.12 2.54 -5.81
C ILE A 117 -13.63 3.56 -6.84
N PHE A 118 -14.25 4.74 -6.91
CA PHE A 118 -13.83 5.80 -7.82
C PHE A 118 -12.40 6.27 -7.55
N LEU A 119 -12.02 6.42 -6.27
CA LEU A 119 -10.66 6.76 -5.87
C LEU A 119 -9.65 5.69 -6.34
N THR A 120 -10.02 4.42 -6.23
CA THR A 120 -9.16 3.31 -6.68
C THR A 120 -8.95 3.33 -8.19
N GLU A 121 -10.01 3.52 -8.97
CA GLU A 121 -9.93 3.57 -10.43
C GLU A 121 -9.13 4.79 -10.91
N THR A 122 -9.35 5.96 -10.32
CA THR A 122 -8.57 7.17 -10.64
C THR A 122 -7.08 7.00 -10.32
N MET A 123 -6.73 6.39 -9.19
CA MET A 123 -5.34 6.08 -8.85
C MET A 123 -4.71 5.05 -9.80
N ALA A 124 -5.46 4.01 -10.19
CA ALA A 124 -4.98 3.00 -11.12
C ALA A 124 -4.71 3.61 -12.51
N ILE A 125 -5.62 4.44 -13.02
CA ILE A 125 -5.45 5.17 -14.28
C ILE A 125 -4.24 6.10 -14.19
N PHE A 126 -4.15 6.91 -13.13
CA PHE A 126 -3.05 7.85 -12.94
C PHE A 126 -1.68 7.15 -12.90
N THR A 127 -1.58 6.05 -12.14
CA THR A 127 -0.34 5.26 -12.06
C THR A 127 0.03 4.65 -13.40
N THR A 128 -0.96 4.14 -14.15
CA THR A 128 -0.73 3.58 -15.49
C THR A 128 -0.25 4.64 -16.47
N LEU A 129 -0.84 5.84 -16.45
CA LEU A 129 -0.44 6.96 -17.31
C LEU A 129 1.00 7.42 -17.03
N LEU A 130 1.40 7.46 -15.76
CA LEU A 130 2.78 7.78 -15.38
C LEU A 130 3.77 6.68 -15.77
N LEU A 131 3.36 5.40 -15.71
CA LEU A 131 4.24 4.26 -16.01
C LEU A 131 4.39 3.99 -17.51
N ALA A 132 3.38 4.31 -18.32
CA ALA A 132 3.36 4.10 -19.77
C ALA A 132 4.57 4.69 -20.53
N PRO A 133 5.03 5.94 -20.28
CA PRO A 133 6.22 6.48 -20.94
C PRO A 133 7.53 5.82 -20.47
N VAL A 134 7.57 5.24 -19.27
CA VAL A 134 8.78 4.60 -18.70
C VAL A 134 8.94 3.18 -19.26
N SER A 135 7.88 2.38 -19.23
CA SER A 135 7.89 1.02 -19.77
C SER A 135 6.49 0.54 -20.14
N ARG A 136 6.29 0.28 -21.43
CA ARG A 136 5.02 -0.25 -21.95
C ARG A 136 4.70 -1.64 -21.38
N ILE A 137 5.73 -2.48 -21.20
CA ILE A 137 5.55 -3.84 -20.68
C ILE A 137 5.06 -3.77 -19.22
N ALA A 138 5.67 -2.92 -18.40
CA ALA A 138 5.26 -2.75 -17.01
C ALA A 138 3.84 -2.15 -16.90
N ALA A 139 3.50 -1.17 -17.75
CA ALA A 139 2.16 -0.59 -17.81
C ALA A 139 1.10 -1.64 -18.22
N CYS A 140 1.36 -2.44 -19.26
CA CYS A 140 0.49 -3.54 -19.65
C CYS A 140 0.33 -4.58 -18.52
N GLY A 141 1.44 -4.92 -17.85
CA GLY A 141 1.43 -5.83 -16.71
C GLY A 141 0.57 -5.32 -15.55
N LEU A 142 0.63 -4.02 -15.25
CA LEU A 142 -0.15 -3.39 -14.20
C LEU A 142 -1.65 -3.39 -14.53
N VAL A 143 -2.03 -3.06 -15.77
CA VAL A 143 -3.43 -3.12 -16.23
C VAL A 143 -3.97 -4.56 -16.17
N LEU A 144 -3.18 -5.53 -16.63
CA LEU A 144 -3.55 -6.94 -16.57
C LEU A 144 -3.74 -7.41 -15.12
N ALA A 145 -2.81 -7.07 -14.24
CA ALA A 145 -2.90 -7.42 -12.81
C ALA A 145 -4.14 -6.80 -12.15
N HIS A 146 -4.42 -5.51 -12.41
CA HIS A 146 -5.59 -4.81 -11.87
C HIS A 146 -6.90 -5.47 -12.33
N PHE A 147 -7.01 -5.83 -13.61
CA PHE A 147 -8.16 -6.54 -14.15
C PHE A 147 -8.30 -7.95 -13.53
N MET A 148 -7.20 -8.67 -13.37
CA MET A 148 -7.19 -10.02 -12.80
C MET A 148 -7.65 -10.01 -11.34
N ILE A 149 -7.15 -9.07 -10.54
CA ILE A 149 -7.50 -8.94 -9.12
C ILE A 149 -8.95 -8.49 -8.95
N THR A 150 -9.43 -7.57 -9.79
CA THR A 150 -10.77 -7.00 -9.65
C THR A 150 -11.88 -7.90 -10.17
N PHE A 151 -11.67 -8.61 -11.29
CA PHE A 151 -12.72 -9.38 -11.96
C PHE A 151 -12.41 -10.86 -12.01
N PHE A 152 -11.23 -11.25 -12.48
CA PHE A 152 -10.93 -12.65 -12.74
C PHE A 152 -10.92 -13.50 -11.46
N PHE A 153 -10.15 -13.09 -10.44
CA PHE A 153 -10.05 -13.85 -9.20
C PHE A 153 -11.38 -13.96 -8.44
N PRO A 154 -12.18 -12.90 -8.26
CA PRO A 154 -13.48 -13.01 -7.61
C PRO A 154 -14.45 -13.92 -8.37
N ILE A 155 -14.51 -13.83 -9.70
CA ILE A 155 -15.36 -14.71 -10.52
C ILE A 155 -14.90 -16.17 -10.41
N TRP A 156 -13.59 -16.40 -10.46
CA TRP A 156 -13.02 -17.73 -10.34
C TRP A 156 -13.28 -18.32 -8.95
N MET A 157 -13.03 -17.56 -7.88
CA MET A 157 -13.34 -17.98 -6.51
C MET A 157 -14.82 -18.25 -6.31
N TYR A 158 -15.71 -17.39 -6.82
CA TYR A 158 -17.16 -17.60 -6.75
C TYR A 158 -17.59 -18.88 -7.48
N ARG A 159 -16.97 -19.22 -8.62
CA ARG A 159 -17.20 -20.50 -9.31
C ARG A 159 -16.68 -21.68 -8.50
N LEU A 160 -15.50 -21.56 -7.90
CA LEU A 160 -14.92 -22.61 -7.06
C LEU A 160 -15.73 -22.87 -5.78
N GLN A 161 -16.38 -21.84 -5.22
CA GLN A 161 -17.29 -22.00 -4.08
C GLN A 161 -18.44 -22.98 -4.37
N ARG A 162 -18.88 -23.12 -5.63
CA ARG A 162 -19.93 -24.08 -6.01
C ARG A 162 -19.49 -25.54 -5.92
N TYR A 163 -18.19 -25.80 -6.03
CA TYR A 163 -17.61 -27.14 -5.93
C TYR A 163 -17.12 -27.47 -4.52
N LYS A 164 -17.31 -26.56 -3.56
CA LYS A 164 -16.97 -26.82 -2.17
C LYS A 164 -17.95 -27.85 -1.61
N ASN A 165 -17.48 -29.08 -1.47
CA ASN A 165 -18.26 -30.13 -0.82
C ASN A 165 -18.33 -29.83 0.68
N ASN A 166 -19.52 -29.52 1.19
CA ASN A 166 -19.72 -29.27 2.61
C ASN A 166 -19.88 -30.63 3.29
N ILE A 167 -18.85 -31.07 4.01
CA ILE A 167 -18.92 -32.28 4.82
C ILE A 167 -19.73 -31.93 6.06
N HIS A 168 -20.99 -32.35 6.07
CA HIS A 168 -21.90 -32.12 7.19
C HIS A 168 -21.48 -33.04 8.34
N GLY A 169 -21.06 -32.45 9.46
CA GLY A 169 -20.79 -33.20 10.68
C GLY A 169 -22.08 -33.48 11.45
N PRO A 170 -22.06 -34.40 12.43
CA PRO A 170 -23.23 -34.70 13.28
C PRO A 170 -23.70 -33.53 14.17
N TRP A 171 -23.01 -32.38 14.11
CA TRP A 171 -23.28 -31.17 14.88
C TRP A 171 -23.62 -29.96 14.00
N ASP A 172 -23.97 -30.18 12.71
CA ASP A 172 -24.27 -29.09 11.77
C ASP A 172 -25.62 -28.41 12.10
N GLU A 173 -25.74 -27.12 11.77
CA GLU A 173 -26.89 -26.31 12.16
C GLU A 173 -28.19 -26.80 11.50
N ALA A 174 -29.25 -26.97 12.30
CA ALA A 174 -30.55 -27.44 11.83
C ALA A 174 -31.17 -26.43 10.85
N ARG A 175 -31.43 -26.85 9.60
CA ARG A 175 -32.13 -26.02 8.62
C ARG A 175 -33.64 -26.08 8.87
N ILE A 176 -34.25 -24.92 9.10
CA ILE A 176 -35.70 -24.78 9.28
C ILE A 176 -36.35 -24.82 7.89
N SER A 177 -37.06 -25.90 7.56
CA SER A 177 -37.93 -25.91 6.37
C SER A 177 -39.33 -25.48 6.77
N ASN A 178 -39.74 -24.27 6.38
CA ASN A 178 -41.13 -23.86 6.50
C ASN A 178 -41.91 -24.51 5.34
N GLY A 179 -42.85 -25.39 5.67
CA GLY A 179 -43.79 -26.01 4.74
C GLY A 179 -44.98 -25.13 4.42
#